data_AF-A0A378MZV6-F1
#
_entry.id   AF-A0A378MZV6-F1
#
_cell.length_a   1.000
_cell.length_b   1.000
_cell.length_c   1.000
_cell.angle_alpha   90.00
_cell.angle_beta   90.00
_cell.angle_gamma   90.00
#
_symmetry.space_group_name_H-M   'P 1'
#
loop_
_entity.id
_entity.type
_entity.pdbx_description
1 polymer ?
#
loop_
_entity_poly.entity_id
_entity_poly.type
_entity_poly.pdbx_seq_one_letter_code
_entity_poly.pdbx_strand_id
1 'polypeptide(L)'
;MEFCRELRLVFTREEGGEWHKGVLGWVKALNHLYTQTPALFEQDYNPEGFEWLVVDDHDNSVFAFERKAKNGDSVIVVSNFTPIVRENYRFG
;
A
#
# COMPACT_ATOMS: atom_id res chain seq x y z
N MET A 1 -11.74 -2.45 15.49
CA MET A 1 -12.94 -1.63 15.16
C MET A 1 -12.83 -0.18 15.63
N GLU A 2 -11.86 0.19 16.48
CA GLU A 2 -11.62 1.59 16.90
C GLU A 2 -10.91 2.43 15.80
N PHE A 3 -10.03 1.81 15.01
CA PHE A 3 -9.23 2.48 13.97
C PHE A 3 -10.06 3.15 12.86
N CYS A 4 -11.25 2.61 12.54
CA CYS A 4 -12.14 3.19 11.53
C CYS A 4 -12.89 4.44 12.01
N ARG A 5 -12.93 4.74 13.32
CA ARG A 5 -13.65 5.92 13.83
C ARG A 5 -12.79 7.18 13.84
N GLU A 6 -11.47 7.08 14.04
CA GLU A 6 -10.58 8.23 14.09
C GLU A 6 -10.30 8.85 12.70
N LEU A 7 -10.32 8.05 11.64
CA LEU A 7 -10.13 8.53 10.26
C LEU A 7 -11.26 9.45 9.75
N ARG A 8 -12.38 9.57 10.48
CA ARG A 8 -13.50 10.41 10.08
C ARG A 8 -13.29 11.90 10.41
N LEU A 9 -12.34 12.25 11.28
CA LEU A 9 -12.13 13.62 11.76
C LEU A 9 -11.04 14.41 11.02
N VAL A 10 -10.24 13.78 10.16
CA VAL A 10 -9.11 14.45 9.47
C VAL A 10 -9.54 15.25 8.23
N PHE A 11 -10.75 15.05 7.70
CA PHE A 11 -10.99 15.28 6.27
C PHE A 11 -12.06 16.31 5.86
N THR A 12 -12.53 17.16 6.78
CA THR A 12 -13.44 18.26 6.45
C THR A 12 -12.76 19.61 6.69
N ARG A 13 -11.85 20.01 5.79
CA ARG A 13 -11.47 21.42 5.67
C ARG A 13 -11.23 21.74 4.20
N GLU A 14 -12.15 22.50 3.60
CA GLU A 14 -12.16 22.94 2.20
C GLU A 14 -11.14 24.05 1.91
N GLU A 15 -9.91 23.96 2.44
CA GLU A 15 -8.89 25.02 2.30
C GLU A 15 -7.75 24.65 1.33
N GLY A 16 -7.92 23.63 0.49
CA GLY A 16 -6.90 23.19 -0.48
C GLY A 16 -7.44 23.10 -1.91
N GLY A 17 -6.70 23.63 -2.89
CA GLY A 17 -7.03 23.52 -4.32
C GLY A 17 -7.21 22.08 -4.84
N GLU A 18 -7.60 21.91 -6.10
CA GLU A 18 -8.03 20.61 -6.69
C GLU A 18 -7.08 19.42 -6.42
N TRP A 19 -5.76 19.64 -6.34
CA TRP A 19 -4.78 18.61 -5.98
C TRP A 19 -5.01 17.99 -4.60
N HIS A 20 -5.43 18.78 -3.62
CA HIS A 20 -5.75 18.29 -2.27
C HIS A 20 -6.98 17.39 -2.29
N LYS A 21 -7.96 17.66 -3.15
CA LYS A 21 -9.14 16.80 -3.35
C LYS A 21 -8.76 15.46 -3.98
N GLY A 22 -7.83 15.46 -4.93
CA GLY A 22 -7.32 14.25 -5.57
C GLY A 22 -6.62 13.32 -4.57
N VAL A 23 -5.68 13.86 -3.79
CA VAL A 23 -4.99 13.10 -2.72
C VAL A 23 -5.99 12.59 -1.69
N LEU A 24 -6.96 13.41 -1.29
CA LEU A 24 -8.02 13.01 -0.38
C LEU A 24 -8.83 11.81 -0.89
N GLY A 25 -9.26 11.86 -2.16
CA GLY A 25 -9.99 10.77 -2.80
C GLY A 25 -9.16 9.48 -2.84
N TRP A 26 -7.87 9.62 -3.17
CA TRP A 26 -6.94 8.50 -3.21
C TRP A 26 -6.73 7.86 -1.83
N VAL A 27 -6.49 8.65 -0.77
CA VAL A 27 -6.35 8.13 0.60
C VAL A 27 -7.62 7.42 1.08
N LYS A 28 -8.82 7.94 0.74
CA LYS A 28 -10.08 7.25 1.04
C LYS A 28 -10.17 5.89 0.37
N ALA A 29 -9.79 5.81 -0.91
CA ALA A 29 -9.77 4.54 -1.65
C ALA A 29 -8.76 3.55 -1.06
N LEU A 30 -7.57 4.02 -0.68
CA LEU A 30 -6.55 3.18 -0.01
C LEU A 30 -7.04 2.64 1.34
N ASN A 31 -7.68 3.47 2.16
CA ASN A 31 -8.24 3.02 3.43
C ASN A 31 -9.30 1.94 3.21
N HIS A 32 -10.14 2.07 2.17
CA HIS A 32 -11.12 1.04 1.82
C HIS A 32 -10.45 -0.28 1.42
N LEU A 33 -9.49 -0.22 0.49
CA LEU A 33 -8.70 -1.38 0.06
C LEU A 33 -8.03 -2.09 1.25
N TYR A 34 -7.39 -1.31 2.12
CA TYR A 34 -6.73 -1.82 3.32
C TYR A 34 -7.70 -2.62 4.20
N THR A 35 -8.88 -2.07 4.51
CA THR A 35 -9.87 -2.76 5.36
C THR A 35 -10.49 -4.00 4.73
N GLN A 36 -10.47 -4.12 3.40
CA GLN A 36 -11.05 -5.25 2.66
C GLN A 36 -10.04 -6.35 2.33
N THR A 37 -8.75 -6.12 2.57
CA THR A 37 -7.69 -7.03 2.13
C THR A 37 -6.90 -7.53 3.35
N PRO A 38 -7.31 -8.66 3.97
CA PRO A 38 -6.68 -9.16 5.20
C PRO A 38 -5.16 -9.33 5.10
N ALA A 39 -4.64 -9.69 3.92
CA ALA A 39 -3.20 -9.85 3.69
C ALA A 39 -2.41 -8.57 4.07
N LEU A 40 -3.02 -7.38 3.98
CA LEU A 40 -2.36 -6.12 4.27
C LEU A 40 -2.19 -5.82 5.77
N PHE A 41 -2.88 -6.53 6.67
CA PHE A 41 -2.88 -6.21 8.11
C PHE A 41 -2.94 -7.42 9.07
N GLU A 42 -3.49 -8.56 8.65
CA GLU A 42 -3.82 -9.67 9.56
C GLU A 42 -2.58 -10.28 10.23
N GLN A 43 -1.43 -10.23 9.53
CA GLN A 43 -0.18 -10.86 9.95
C GLN A 43 0.98 -9.87 10.17
N ASP A 44 0.71 -8.60 10.48
CA ASP A 44 1.76 -7.56 10.65
C ASP A 44 2.85 -7.91 11.67
N TYR A 45 2.54 -8.74 12.66
CA TYR A 45 3.47 -9.17 13.72
C TYR A 45 4.01 -10.60 13.54
N ASN A 46 3.67 -11.27 12.43
CA ASN A 46 4.17 -12.60 12.11
C ASN A 46 5.16 -12.51 10.94
N PRO A 47 6.41 -12.97 11.10
CA PRO A 47 7.37 -13.05 9.99
C PRO A 47 6.84 -13.78 8.76
N GLU A 48 5.97 -14.80 8.93
CA GLU A 48 5.35 -15.53 7.81
C GLU A 48 4.38 -14.67 6.98
N GLY A 49 3.93 -13.53 7.52
CA GLY A 49 3.04 -12.59 6.85
C GLY A 49 3.71 -11.71 5.79
N PHE A 50 5.04 -11.81 5.64
CA PHE A 50 5.84 -10.96 4.78
C PHE A 50 6.99 -11.73 4.12
N GLU A 51 7.25 -11.45 2.84
CA GLU A 51 8.41 -12.00 2.13
C GLU A 51 8.99 -10.98 1.15
N TRP A 52 10.30 -10.75 1.19
CA TRP A 52 10.97 -9.92 0.18
C TRP A 52 11.04 -10.67 -1.15
N LEU A 53 10.65 -10.00 -2.24
CA LEU A 53 10.79 -10.51 -3.60
C LEU A 53 11.92 -9.79 -4.36
N VAL A 54 12.05 -8.48 -4.12
CA VAL A 54 13.14 -7.62 -4.62
C VAL A 54 13.52 -6.66 -3.50
N VAL A 55 14.78 -6.71 -3.05
CA VAL A 55 15.29 -5.91 -1.93
C VAL A 55 16.54 -5.09 -2.29
N ASP A 56 17.23 -5.44 -3.38
CA ASP A 56 18.57 -4.97 -3.74
C ASP A 56 18.65 -4.29 -5.12
N ASP A 57 17.51 -4.02 -5.76
CA ASP A 57 17.44 -3.29 -7.04
C ASP A 57 17.57 -1.76 -6.86
N HIS A 58 18.69 -1.37 -6.26
CA HIS A 58 19.07 0.02 -5.99
C HIS A 58 19.27 0.83 -7.27
N ASP A 59 19.80 0.21 -8.33
CA ASP A 59 19.95 0.83 -9.65
C ASP A 59 18.61 1.32 -10.21
N ASN A 60 17.55 0.55 -9.97
CA ASN A 60 16.20 0.95 -10.36
C ASN A 60 15.40 1.66 -9.28
N SER A 61 15.85 1.63 -8.02
CA SER A 61 15.09 2.10 -6.86
C SER A 61 13.70 1.45 -6.81
N VAL A 62 13.66 0.14 -7.03
CA VAL A 62 12.44 -0.68 -6.97
C VAL A 62 12.49 -1.63 -5.79
N PHE A 63 11.38 -1.70 -5.06
CA PHE A 63 11.16 -2.72 -4.04
C PHE A 63 9.92 -3.54 -4.38
N ALA A 64 10.00 -4.85 -4.17
CA ALA A 64 8.86 -5.74 -4.29
C ALA A 64 8.82 -6.71 -3.11
N PHE A 65 7.64 -6.93 -2.56
CA PHE A 65 7.43 -7.88 -1.45
C PHE A 65 6.03 -8.47 -1.49
N GLU A 66 5.86 -9.64 -0.91
CA GLU A 66 4.58 -10.31 -0.72
C GLU A 66 4.08 -10.09 0.71
N ARG A 67 2.76 -9.92 0.84
CA ARG A 67 2.01 -9.88 2.10
C ARG A 67 1.04 -11.06 2.13
N LYS A 68 0.96 -11.78 3.25
CA LYS A 68 0.16 -13.03 3.36
C LYS A 68 -0.86 -12.97 4.49
N ALA A 69 -2.09 -13.37 4.21
CA ALA A 69 -3.16 -13.59 5.19
C ALA A 69 -3.10 -15.02 5.75
N LYS A 70 -3.82 -15.28 6.85
CA LYS A 70 -3.82 -16.61 7.49
C LYS A 70 -4.59 -17.64 6.68
N ASN A 71 -5.54 -17.19 5.86
CA ASN A 71 -6.33 -18.05 4.97
C ASN A 71 -5.58 -18.45 3.69
N GLY A 72 -4.34 -17.99 3.50
CA GLY A 72 -3.52 -18.25 2.33
C GLY A 72 -3.62 -17.20 1.22
N ASP A 73 -4.50 -16.20 1.34
CA ASP A 73 -4.55 -15.09 0.39
C ASP A 73 -3.27 -14.25 0.48
N SER A 74 -2.83 -13.70 -0.66
CA SER A 74 -1.64 -12.85 -0.69
C SER A 74 -1.76 -11.65 -1.62
N VAL A 75 -0.92 -10.65 -1.36
CA VAL A 75 -0.78 -9.43 -2.16
C VAL A 75 0.69 -9.18 -2.44
N ILE A 76 1.03 -9.00 -3.71
CA ILE A 76 2.35 -8.51 -4.12
C ILE A 76 2.30 -6.99 -4.20
N VAL A 77 3.22 -6.33 -3.49
CA VAL A 77 3.39 -4.89 -3.49
C VAL A 77 4.67 -4.56 -4.26
N VAL A 78 4.56 -3.66 -5.24
CA VAL A 78 5.69 -3.18 -6.05
C VAL A 78 5.74 -1.66 -5.98
N SER A 79 6.90 -1.10 -5.61
CA SER A 79 7.11 0.34 -5.48
C SER A 79 8.27 0.79 -6.37
N ASN A 80 8.01 1.75 -7.27
CA ASN A 80 9.03 2.45 -8.07
C ASN A 80 9.23 3.85 -7.48
N PHE A 81 10.39 4.11 -6.90
CA PHE A 81 10.71 5.38 -6.24
C PHE A 81 11.41 6.40 -7.15
N THR A 82 11.28 6.26 -8.46
CA THR A 82 11.77 7.22 -9.45
C THR A 82 10.64 7.66 -10.38
N PRO A 83 10.72 8.85 -11.00
CA PRO A 83 9.73 9.29 -12.00
C PRO A 83 9.88 8.55 -13.35
N ILE A 84 10.86 7.64 -13.48
CA ILE A 84 11.14 6.91 -14.71
C ILE A 84 10.19 5.71 -14.78
N VAL A 85 9.35 5.68 -15.82
CA VAL A 85 8.48 4.55 -16.12
C VAL A 85 9.33 3.35 -16.57
N ARG A 86 9.03 2.17 -16.04
CA ARG A 86 9.72 0.92 -16.37
C ARG A 86 8.80 -0.02 -17.12
N GLU A 87 8.88 0.05 -18.45
CA GLU A 87 8.18 -0.87 -19.33
C GLU A 87 8.80 -2.28 -19.25
N ASN A 88 7.96 -3.32 -19.25
CA ASN A 88 8.39 -4.72 -19.21
C ASN A 88 9.30 -5.09 -18.02
N TYR A 89 9.15 -4.39 -16.88
CA TYR A 89 9.86 -4.73 -15.65
C TYR A 89 9.48 -6.14 -15.17
N ARG A 90 10.47 -7.00 -14.93
CA ARG A 90 10.29 -8.40 -14.56
C ARG A 90 11.03 -8.70 -13.26
N PHE A 91 10.35 -9.34 -12.32
CA PHE A 91 10.91 -9.85 -11.07
C PHE A 91 10.27 -11.20 -10.74
N GLY A 92 10.98 -12.04 -9.99
CA GLY A 92 10.61 -13.44 -9.71
C GLY A 92 11.56 -14.47 -10.33
#